data_AF-A0A538UBK4-F1
#
_entry.id   AF-A0A538UBK4-F1
#
_cell.length_a   1.000
_cell.length_b   1.000
_cell.length_c   1.000
_cell.angle_alpha   90.00
_cell.angle_beta   90.00
_cell.angle_gamma   90.00
#
_symmetry.space_group_name_H-M   'P 1'
#
loop_
_entity.id
_entity.type
_entity.pdbx_description
1 polymer ?
#
loop_
_entity_poly.entity_id
_entity_poly.type
_entity_poly.pdbx_seq_one_letter_code
_entity_poly.pdbx_strand_id
1 'polypeptide(L)'
;MDLGPERPPWKFSRLVLASPNLARIRERLEFVRGFFPEIATLTIRVGLVRKPGVLGWGSLDPAEPGVWVRPRRLDRFTIAHEFTHLLQARGLVPLGERACDLFALARSSLLVDQPPGYLKVPREMLSLHRLNTAQGKWLHEAARRALDVRARGDRHYLKWFEREVAATWRVYGKRPMELAVSPA
;
A
#
# COMPACT_ATOMS: atom_id res chain seq x y z
N MET A 1 -25.69 20.73 15.25
CA MET A 1 -25.39 19.31 14.94
C MET A 1 -24.48 18.81 16.04
N ASP A 2 -24.99 17.96 16.91
CA ASP A 2 -24.21 17.34 17.97
C ASP A 2 -23.41 16.18 17.36
N LEU A 3 -22.19 16.47 16.90
CA LEU A 3 -21.24 15.46 16.47
C LEU A 3 -20.75 14.81 17.76
N GLY A 4 -21.40 13.71 18.18
CA GLY A 4 -21.01 12.94 19.35
C GLY A 4 -19.49 12.68 19.39
N PRO A 5 -18.94 12.29 20.56
CA PRO A 5 -17.51 12.40 20.84
C PRO A 5 -16.64 11.86 19.71
N GLU A 6 -15.77 12.71 19.17
CA GLU A 6 -14.83 12.33 18.11
C GLU A 6 -14.08 11.07 18.54
N ARG A 7 -14.35 9.96 17.86
CA ARG A 7 -13.62 8.72 18.12
C ARG A 7 -12.20 8.90 17.59
N PRO A 8 -11.16 8.62 18.39
CA PRO A 8 -9.80 8.76 17.91
C PRO A 8 -9.57 7.82 16.72
N PRO A 9 -8.82 8.26 15.68
CA PRO A 9 -8.57 7.45 14.49
C PRO A 9 -7.74 6.19 14.80
N TRP A 10 -7.00 6.20 15.92
CA TRP A 10 -6.07 5.15 16.32
C TRP A 10 -6.31 4.65 17.74
N LYS A 11 -6.28 3.33 17.91
CA LYS A 11 -6.15 2.68 19.21
C LYS A 11 -4.79 1.98 19.30
N PHE A 12 -3.79 2.70 19.78
CA PHE A 12 -2.42 2.19 19.91
C PHE A 12 -2.31 1.17 21.05
N SER A 13 -1.64 0.04 20.79
CA SER A 13 -1.27 -0.89 21.86
C SER A 13 -0.25 -0.26 22.83
N ARG A 14 -0.17 -0.78 24.06
CA ARG A 14 0.81 -0.34 25.07
C ARG A 14 2.26 -0.34 24.54
N LEU A 15 2.62 -1.34 23.73
CA LEU A 15 3.95 -1.45 23.12
C LEU A 15 4.22 -0.36 22.08
N VAL A 16 3.21 0.07 21.32
CA VAL A 16 3.35 1.19 20.39
C VAL A 16 3.48 2.50 21.16
N LEU A 17 2.66 2.70 22.20
CA LEU A 17 2.71 3.89 23.06
C LEU A 17 4.07 4.05 23.75
N ALA A 18 4.69 2.95 24.17
CA ALA A 18 6.02 2.95 24.78
C ALA A 18 7.17 3.01 23.77
N SER A 19 6.90 3.02 22.45
CA SER A 19 7.94 3.00 21.44
C SER A 19 8.58 4.39 21.28
N PRO A 20 9.92 4.50 21.18
CA PRO A 20 10.57 5.76 20.84
C PRO A 20 10.22 6.27 19.43
N ASN A 21 9.61 5.42 18.59
CA ASN A 21 9.17 5.77 17.23
C ASN A 21 7.70 6.17 17.15
N LEU A 22 6.99 6.34 18.28
CA LEU A 22 5.54 6.62 18.29
C LEU A 22 5.15 7.78 17.36
N ALA A 23 5.88 8.90 17.42
CA ALA A 23 5.60 10.07 16.58
C ALA A 23 5.71 9.74 15.08
N ARG A 24 6.79 9.05 14.68
CA ARG A 24 7.02 8.61 13.30
C ARG A 24 5.99 7.58 12.84
N ILE A 25 5.58 6.65 13.72
CA ILE A 25 4.52 5.68 13.44
C ILE A 25 3.21 6.42 13.16
N ARG A 26 2.83 7.36 14.03
CA ARG A 26 1.61 8.14 13.91
C ARG A 26 1.59 8.96 12.62
N GLU A 27 2.63 9.76 12.39
CA GLU A 27 2.78 10.59 11.19
C GLU A 27 2.62 9.75 9.92
N ARG A 28 3.30 8.59 9.85
CA ARG A 28 3.23 7.74 8.67
C ARG A 28 1.85 7.13 8.47
N LEU A 29 1.21 6.67 9.54
CA LEU A 29 -0.16 6.14 9.47
C LEU A 29 -1.16 7.20 9.02
N GLU A 30 -1.04 8.42 9.54
CA GLU A 30 -1.90 9.56 9.17
C GLU A 30 -1.71 9.95 7.71
N PHE A 31 -0.46 10.08 7.26
CA PHE A 31 -0.15 10.37 5.86
C PHE A 31 -0.78 9.33 4.92
N VAL A 32 -0.59 8.03 5.19
CA VAL A 32 -1.13 6.97 4.33
C VAL A 32 -2.65 6.92 4.41
N ARG A 33 -3.25 7.14 5.59
CA ARG A 33 -4.70 7.14 5.78
C ARG A 33 -5.41 8.17 4.92
N GLY A 34 -4.76 9.30 4.62
CA GLY A 34 -5.30 10.32 3.72
C GLY A 34 -5.66 9.82 2.32
N PHE A 35 -5.13 8.66 1.89
CA PHE A 35 -5.43 8.03 0.61
C PHE A 35 -6.51 6.92 0.68
N PHE A 36 -7.07 6.68 1.87
CA PHE A 36 -8.07 5.63 2.13
C PHE A 36 -9.32 6.25 2.76
N PRO A 37 -10.14 7.00 1.99
CA PRO A 37 -11.37 7.59 2.51
C PRO A 37 -12.34 6.55 3.09
N GLU A 38 -12.31 5.31 2.59
CA GLU A 38 -13.19 4.22 3.03
C GLU A 38 -12.96 3.78 4.48
N ILE A 39 -11.80 4.13 5.07
CA ILE A 39 -11.47 3.83 6.48
C ILE A 39 -11.38 5.10 7.33
N ALA A 40 -11.74 6.27 6.78
CA ALA A 40 -11.57 7.57 7.44
C ALA A 40 -12.32 7.68 8.78
N THR A 41 -13.47 7.01 8.91
CA THR A 41 -14.30 7.02 10.12
C THR A 41 -13.97 5.90 11.11
N LEU A 42 -13.03 5.00 10.76
CA LEU A 42 -12.73 3.82 11.58
C LEU A 42 -11.68 4.13 12.65
N THR A 43 -11.92 3.69 13.89
CA THR A 43 -10.84 3.56 14.86
C THR A 43 -10.04 2.29 14.57
N ILE A 44 -8.79 2.44 14.15
CA ILE A 44 -7.93 1.31 13.77
C ILE A 44 -7.00 0.97 14.92
N ARG A 45 -6.98 -0.30 15.33
CA ARG A 45 -6.02 -0.81 16.31
C ARG A 45 -4.62 -0.87 15.70
N VAL A 46 -3.61 -0.38 16.42
CA VAL A 46 -2.23 -0.39 15.94
C VAL A 46 -1.35 -1.15 16.91
N GLY A 47 -0.77 -2.25 16.43
CA GLY A 47 0.17 -3.11 17.16
C GLY A 47 1.59 -3.02 16.63
N LEU A 48 2.55 -3.57 17.38
CA LEU A 48 3.90 -3.88 16.87
C LEU A 48 3.94 -5.33 16.40
N VAL A 49 4.55 -5.58 15.23
CA VAL A 49 4.82 -6.95 14.77
C VAL A 49 5.76 -7.65 15.77
N ARG A 50 5.32 -8.78 16.34
CA ARG A 50 6.06 -9.52 17.38
C ARG A 50 7.01 -10.61 16.84
N LYS A 51 6.89 -11.02 15.57
CA LYS A 51 7.72 -12.08 14.97
C LYS A 51 8.48 -11.58 13.73
N PRO A 52 9.80 -11.82 13.62
CA PRO A 52 10.53 -11.73 12.35
C PRO A 52 9.86 -12.60 11.28
N GLY A 53 9.84 -12.16 10.03
CA GLY A 53 9.22 -12.92 8.91
C GLY A 53 7.73 -12.67 8.64
N VAL A 54 6.96 -12.12 9.58
CA VAL A 54 5.53 -11.77 9.36
C VAL A 54 5.38 -10.28 8.99
N LEU A 55 5.15 -9.97 7.71
CA LEU A 55 4.83 -8.62 7.24
C LEU A 55 3.34 -8.39 7.51
N GLY A 56 3.03 -7.65 8.57
CA GLY A 56 1.66 -7.27 8.91
C GLY A 56 0.79 -8.40 9.42
N TRP A 57 -0.09 -8.08 10.35
CA TRP A 57 -1.36 -8.76 10.44
C TRP A 57 -2.37 -7.64 10.14
N GLY A 58 -3.29 -7.86 9.22
CA GLY A 58 -4.55 -7.14 9.21
C GLY A 58 -5.51 -7.94 10.09
N SER A 59 -6.10 -7.34 11.12
CA SER A 59 -7.26 -8.00 11.75
C SER A 59 -8.38 -7.92 10.72
N LEU A 60 -8.73 -9.07 10.14
CA LEU A 60 -9.84 -9.21 9.21
C LEU A 60 -11.20 -9.08 9.91
N ASP A 61 -11.22 -8.91 11.23
CA ASP A 61 -12.43 -8.58 11.99
C ASP A 61 -12.93 -7.19 11.58
N PRO A 62 -14.09 -7.08 10.89
CA PRO A 62 -14.64 -5.80 10.50
C PRO A 62 -15.03 -4.91 11.69
N ALA A 63 -15.36 -5.52 12.84
CA ALA A 63 -15.74 -4.82 14.06
C ALA A 63 -14.52 -4.27 14.82
N GLU A 64 -13.37 -4.95 14.74
CA GLU A 64 -12.11 -4.51 15.33
C GLU A 64 -10.95 -4.52 14.33
N PRO A 65 -10.92 -3.58 13.37
CA PRO A 65 -9.86 -3.50 12.38
C PRO A 65 -8.52 -3.20 13.06
N GLY A 66 -7.47 -3.90 12.64
CA GLY A 66 -6.15 -3.77 13.25
C GLY A 66 -5.04 -3.88 12.22
N VAL A 67 -3.98 -3.10 12.40
CA VAL A 67 -2.75 -3.15 11.61
C VAL A 67 -1.55 -3.29 12.53
N TRP A 68 -0.57 -4.09 12.12
CA TRP A 68 0.65 -4.30 12.89
C TRP A 68 1.84 -3.76 12.13
N VAL A 69 2.51 -2.77 12.72
CA VAL A 69 3.62 -2.07 12.08
C VAL A 69 4.96 -2.58 12.60
N ARG A 70 5.98 -2.49 11.75
CA ARG A 70 7.39 -2.66 12.15
C ARG A 70 8.02 -1.28 12.27
N PRO A 71 8.39 -0.79 13.48
CA PRO A 71 8.87 0.58 13.67
C PRO A 71 10.10 0.94 12.83
N ARG A 72 10.95 -0.05 12.53
CA ARG A 72 12.17 0.14 11.71
C ARG A 72 11.93 0.06 10.20
N ARG A 73 10.74 -0.36 9.76
CA ARG A 73 10.33 -0.48 8.35
C ARG A 73 8.89 0.03 8.19
N LEU A 74 8.77 1.36 8.15
CA LEU A 74 7.52 2.12 7.99
C LEU A 74 7.39 2.65 6.56
N ASP A 75 7.61 1.78 5.59
CA ASP A 75 7.42 2.10 4.18
C ASP A 75 5.94 2.41 3.91
N ARG A 76 5.68 3.45 3.10
CA ARG A 76 4.31 3.88 2.79
C ARG A 76 3.55 2.77 2.09
N PHE A 77 4.23 2.05 1.20
CA PHE A 77 3.61 0.96 0.45
C PHE A 77 3.14 -0.17 1.37
N THR A 78 3.96 -0.56 2.34
CA THR A 78 3.60 -1.59 3.33
C THR A 78 2.34 -1.19 4.11
N ILE A 79 2.24 0.06 4.59
CA ILE A 79 1.06 0.52 5.32
C ILE A 79 -0.17 0.58 4.40
N ALA A 80 0.00 0.99 3.14
CA ALA A 80 -1.06 1.01 2.14
C ALA A 80 -1.57 -0.41 1.83
N HIS A 81 -0.67 -1.40 1.80
CA HIS A 81 -1.01 -2.82 1.72
C HIS A 81 -1.86 -3.25 2.93
N GLU A 82 -1.42 -2.97 4.17
CA GLU A 82 -2.20 -3.30 5.37
C GLU A 82 -3.58 -2.62 5.40
N PHE A 83 -3.69 -1.36 4.94
CA PHE A 83 -4.99 -0.68 4.85
C PHE A 83 -5.88 -1.29 3.77
N THR A 84 -5.30 -1.80 2.70
CA THR A 84 -6.05 -2.53 1.67
C THR A 84 -6.63 -3.84 2.20
N HIS A 85 -5.92 -4.53 3.12
CA HIS A 85 -6.51 -5.67 3.85
C HIS A 85 -7.76 -5.28 4.66
N LEU A 86 -7.81 -4.07 5.23
CA LEU A 86 -9.03 -3.59 5.91
C LEU A 86 -10.21 -3.39 4.95
N LEU A 87 -9.93 -3.07 3.68
CA LEU A 87 -10.94 -2.99 2.62
C LEU A 87 -11.37 -4.37 2.15
N GLN A 88 -10.44 -5.32 2.06
CA GLN A 88 -10.72 -6.72 1.75
C GLN A 88 -11.67 -7.34 2.80
N ALA A 89 -11.39 -7.12 4.09
CA ALA A 89 -12.25 -7.55 5.19
C ALA A 89 -13.68 -6.99 5.12
N ARG A 90 -13.86 -5.86 4.44
CA ARG A 90 -15.16 -5.19 4.22
C ARG A 90 -15.81 -5.54 2.88
N GLY A 91 -15.20 -6.40 2.08
CA GLY A 91 -15.69 -6.76 0.75
C GLY A 91 -15.62 -5.62 -0.28
N LEU A 92 -14.89 -4.54 0.00
CA LEU A 92 -14.78 -3.38 -0.89
C LEU A 92 -13.79 -3.61 -2.05
N VAL A 93 -12.84 -4.53 -1.87
CA VAL A 93 -11.87 -4.93 -2.89
C VAL A 93 -11.69 -6.46 -2.87
N PRO A 94 -11.23 -7.08 -3.97
CA PRO A 94 -11.04 -8.53 -4.04
C PRO A 94 -10.04 -9.03 -3.00
N LEU A 95 -10.29 -10.23 -2.46
CA LEU A 95 -9.40 -10.90 -1.52
C LEU A 95 -8.07 -11.33 -2.16
N GLY A 96 -7.07 -11.55 -1.31
CA GLY A 96 -5.78 -12.14 -1.66
C GLY A 96 -4.65 -11.12 -1.81
N GLU A 97 -3.44 -11.55 -1.51
CA GLU A 97 -2.25 -10.68 -1.39
C GLU A 97 -1.90 -9.93 -2.69
N ARG A 98 -2.03 -10.61 -3.84
CA ARG A 98 -1.75 -9.99 -5.15
C ARG A 98 -2.74 -8.88 -5.48
N ALA A 99 -4.02 -9.08 -5.16
CA ALA A 99 -5.02 -8.04 -5.30
C ALA A 99 -4.75 -6.91 -4.30
N CYS A 100 -4.36 -7.24 -3.06
CA CYS A 100 -3.99 -6.28 -2.04
C CYS A 100 -2.89 -5.32 -2.52
N ASP A 101 -1.78 -5.87 -3.03
CA ASP A 101 -0.69 -5.08 -3.63
C ASP A 101 -1.19 -4.19 -4.78
N LEU A 102 -1.99 -4.73 -5.70
CA LEU A 102 -2.42 -3.97 -6.88
C LEU A 102 -3.30 -2.79 -6.48
N PHE A 103 -4.27 -3.04 -5.59
CA PHE A 103 -5.16 -1.99 -5.11
C PHE A 103 -4.41 -0.95 -4.29
N ALA A 104 -3.39 -1.35 -3.50
CA ALA A 104 -2.51 -0.41 -2.80
C ALA A 104 -1.70 0.46 -3.78
N LEU A 105 -1.10 -0.13 -4.83
CA LEU A 105 -0.36 0.60 -5.86
C LEU A 105 -1.24 1.64 -6.57
N ALA A 106 -2.49 1.28 -6.85
CA ALA A 106 -3.44 2.14 -7.55
C ALA A 106 -3.92 3.35 -6.73
N ARG A 107 -3.63 3.42 -5.42
CA ARG A 107 -4.08 4.54 -4.56
C ARG A 107 -3.41 5.85 -4.89
N SER A 108 -2.08 5.86 -4.94
CA SER A 108 -1.30 7.06 -5.24
C SER A 108 0.16 6.69 -5.47
N SER A 109 0.81 7.35 -6.44
CA SER A 109 2.26 7.22 -6.65
C SER A 109 3.09 7.65 -5.43
N LEU A 110 2.55 8.54 -4.58
CA LEU A 110 3.19 8.97 -3.34
C LEU A 110 3.30 7.85 -2.29
N LEU A 111 2.55 6.76 -2.45
CA LEU A 111 2.61 5.60 -1.57
C LEU A 111 3.60 4.53 -2.05
N VAL A 112 4.05 4.60 -3.30
CA VAL A 112 4.83 3.55 -3.95
C VAL A 112 6.33 3.81 -3.74
N ASP A 113 6.80 3.62 -2.51
CA ASP A 113 8.20 3.81 -2.13
C ASP A 113 9.02 2.50 -2.04
N GLN A 114 8.37 1.37 -2.26
CA GLN A 114 8.97 0.04 -2.31
C GLN A 114 8.36 -0.79 -3.44
N PRO A 115 9.08 -1.78 -3.98
CA PRO A 115 8.51 -2.77 -4.89
C PRO A 115 7.34 -3.54 -4.23
N PRO A 116 6.32 -3.97 -4.98
CA PRO A 116 5.28 -4.84 -4.46
C PRO A 116 5.84 -6.22 -4.09
N GLY A 117 5.34 -6.80 -3.00
CA GLY A 117 5.88 -8.03 -2.42
C GLY A 117 5.29 -9.32 -3.00
N TYR A 118 4.06 -9.27 -3.49
CA TYR A 118 3.27 -10.41 -3.94
C TYR A 118 2.97 -10.40 -5.44
N LEU A 119 2.90 -9.22 -6.07
CA LEU A 119 2.80 -9.12 -7.52
C LEU A 119 4.10 -9.55 -8.20
N LYS A 120 3.98 -10.24 -9.34
CA LYS A 120 5.17 -10.63 -10.10
C LYS A 120 5.74 -9.41 -10.83
N VAL A 121 6.86 -8.92 -10.33
CA VAL A 121 7.68 -7.88 -10.97
C VAL A 121 9.06 -8.44 -11.33
N PRO A 122 9.82 -7.78 -12.22
CA PRO A 122 11.20 -8.17 -12.54
C PRO A 122 12.06 -8.34 -11.29
N ARG A 123 12.92 -9.38 -11.27
CA ARG A 123 13.73 -9.74 -10.09
C ARG A 123 14.66 -8.61 -9.68
N GLU A 124 15.18 -7.87 -10.65
CA GLU A 124 16.05 -6.71 -10.42
C GLU A 124 15.32 -5.60 -9.66
N MET A 125 14.02 -5.41 -9.91
CA MET A 125 13.21 -4.46 -9.16
C MET A 125 13.08 -4.88 -7.69
N LEU A 126 12.92 -6.17 -7.40
CA LEU A 126 12.85 -6.69 -6.03
C LEU A 126 14.14 -6.51 -5.24
N SER A 127 15.28 -6.34 -5.93
CA SER A 127 16.56 -6.05 -5.29
C SER A 127 16.71 -4.58 -4.88
N LEU A 128 15.80 -3.70 -5.33
CA LEU A 128 15.83 -2.29 -4.96
C LEU A 128 15.37 -2.12 -3.51
N HIS A 129 16.20 -1.43 -2.72
CA HIS A 129 15.86 -1.04 -1.35
C HIS A 129 14.80 0.05 -1.26
N ARG A 130 14.58 0.83 -2.34
CA ARG A 130 13.57 1.88 -2.45
C ARG A 130 13.39 2.22 -3.92
N LEU A 131 12.15 2.51 -4.29
CA LEU A 131 11.83 3.01 -5.63
C LEU A 131 12.03 4.52 -5.70
N ASN A 132 12.51 5.00 -6.85
CA ASN A 132 12.50 6.43 -7.15
C ASN A 132 11.10 6.91 -7.58
N THR A 133 10.91 8.23 -7.64
CA THR A 133 9.60 8.84 -7.98
C THR A 133 9.07 8.38 -9.34
N ALA A 134 9.93 8.25 -10.35
CA ALA A 134 9.52 7.82 -11.69
C ALA A 134 9.04 6.36 -11.70
N GLN A 135 9.76 5.47 -11.02
CA GLN A 135 9.38 4.06 -10.86
C GLN A 135 8.05 3.93 -10.10
N GLY A 136 7.89 4.68 -9.00
CA GLY A 136 6.65 4.68 -8.23
C GLY A 136 5.45 5.20 -9.02
N LYS A 137 5.63 6.28 -9.80
CA LYS A 137 4.60 6.82 -10.70
C LYS A 137 4.18 5.81 -11.75
N TRP A 138 5.13 5.19 -12.42
CA TRP A 138 4.83 4.21 -13.45
C TRP A 138 4.09 2.97 -12.91
N LEU A 139 4.52 2.42 -11.76
CA LEU A 139 3.82 1.29 -11.14
C LEU A 139 2.38 1.67 -10.75
N HIS A 140 2.17 2.88 -10.21
CA HIS A 140 0.84 3.39 -9.92
C HIS A 140 -0.04 3.46 -11.17
N GLU A 141 0.48 4.00 -12.26
CA GLU A 141 -0.26 4.11 -13.52
C GLU A 141 -0.58 2.73 -14.13
N ALA A 142 0.36 1.80 -14.12
CA ALA A 142 0.14 0.42 -14.56
C ALA A 142 -0.94 -0.28 -13.71
N ALA A 143 -0.92 -0.06 -12.39
CA ALA A 143 -1.94 -0.60 -11.49
C ALA A 143 -3.33 -0.03 -11.80
N ARG A 144 -3.44 1.29 -12.06
CA ARG A 144 -4.71 1.90 -12.47
C ARG A 144 -5.25 1.32 -13.77
N ARG A 145 -4.41 1.20 -14.80
CA ARG A 145 -4.82 0.58 -16.07
C ARG A 145 -5.27 -0.87 -15.89
N ALA A 146 -4.60 -1.63 -15.03
CA ALA A 146 -5.03 -2.98 -14.69
C ALA A 146 -6.41 -2.98 -13.99
N LEU A 147 -6.68 -2.04 -13.08
CA LEU A 147 -8.00 -1.91 -12.48
C LEU A 147 -9.08 -1.52 -13.49
N ASP A 148 -8.76 -0.70 -14.50
CA ASP A 148 -9.69 -0.40 -15.60
C ASP A 148 -9.99 -1.64 -16.46
N VAL A 149 -9.01 -2.52 -16.65
CA VAL A 149 -9.21 -3.83 -17.30
C VAL A 149 -10.16 -4.70 -16.47
N ARG A 150 -9.99 -4.73 -15.14
CA ARG A 150 -10.90 -5.42 -14.22
C ARG A 150 -12.32 -4.85 -14.28
N ALA A 151 -12.45 -3.52 -14.27
CA ALA A 151 -13.75 -2.83 -14.30
C ALA A 151 -14.55 -3.17 -15.56
N ARG A 152 -13.86 -3.48 -16.66
CA ARG A 152 -14.44 -3.97 -17.92
C ARG A 152 -14.80 -5.46 -17.91
N GLY A 153 -14.63 -6.15 -16.78
CA GLY A 153 -15.02 -7.55 -16.58
C GLY A 153 -13.89 -8.57 -16.82
N ASP A 154 -12.67 -8.13 -17.18
CA ASP A 154 -11.56 -9.07 -17.39
C ASP A 154 -10.93 -9.51 -16.06
N ARG A 155 -11.05 -10.81 -15.78
CA ARG A 155 -10.50 -11.45 -14.58
C ARG A 155 -8.97 -11.61 -14.62
N HIS A 156 -8.32 -11.35 -15.75
CA HIS A 156 -6.87 -11.46 -15.92
C HIS A 156 -6.09 -10.17 -15.64
N TYR A 157 -6.74 -9.15 -15.09
CA TYR A 157 -6.12 -7.85 -14.77
C TYR A 157 -4.78 -7.94 -14.03
N LEU A 158 -4.61 -8.90 -13.09
CA LEU A 158 -3.32 -9.12 -12.42
C LEU A 158 -2.22 -9.53 -13.40
N LYS A 159 -2.52 -10.46 -14.33
CA LYS A 159 -1.56 -10.87 -15.36
C LYS A 159 -1.27 -9.73 -16.34
N TRP A 160 -2.27 -8.89 -16.59
CA TRP A 160 -2.11 -7.71 -17.44
C TRP A 160 -1.09 -6.74 -16.83
N PHE A 161 -1.26 -6.40 -15.53
CA PHE A 161 -0.28 -5.62 -14.78
C PHE A 161 1.13 -6.22 -14.84
N GLU A 162 1.27 -7.51 -14.52
CA GLU A 162 2.58 -8.18 -14.45
C GLU A 162 3.30 -8.17 -15.80
N ARG A 163 2.55 -8.33 -16.91
CA ARG A 163 3.09 -8.28 -18.27
C ARG A 163 3.52 -6.87 -18.66
N GLU A 164 2.68 -5.88 -18.37
CA GLU A 164 3.01 -4.49 -18.64
C GLU A 164 4.26 -4.07 -17.87
N VAL A 165 4.32 -4.41 -16.58
CA VAL A 165 5.45 -4.09 -15.72
C VAL A 165 6.75 -4.72 -16.24
N ALA A 166 6.70 -5.99 -16.63
CA ALA A 166 7.84 -6.67 -17.23
C ALA A 166 8.28 -6.04 -18.56
N ALA A 167 7.34 -5.61 -19.40
CA ALA A 167 7.64 -4.99 -20.69
C ALA A 167 8.31 -3.62 -20.53
N THR A 168 7.74 -2.71 -19.73
CA THR A 168 8.31 -1.38 -19.53
C THR A 168 9.66 -1.44 -18.81
N TRP A 169 9.84 -2.36 -17.85
CA TRP A 169 11.12 -2.53 -17.16
C TRP A 169 12.26 -2.93 -18.10
N ARG A 170 12.00 -3.76 -19.11
CA ARG A 170 13.01 -4.12 -20.13
C ARG A 170 13.51 -2.92 -20.92
N VAL A 171 12.64 -1.93 -21.16
CA VAL A 171 12.96 -0.75 -21.98
C VAL A 171 13.63 0.34 -21.15
N TYR A 172 13.14 0.58 -19.92
CA TYR A 172 13.49 1.75 -19.11
C TYR A 172 14.12 1.42 -17.75
N GLY A 173 13.95 0.20 -17.23
CA GLY A 173 14.18 -0.14 -15.82
C GLY A 173 15.62 -0.02 -15.31
N LYS A 174 16.61 -0.01 -16.21
CA LYS A 174 18.04 0.16 -15.87
C LYS A 174 18.59 1.55 -16.15
N ARG A 175 17.85 2.42 -16.85
CA ARG A 175 18.30 3.79 -17.11
C ARG A 175 17.78 4.70 -16.01
N PRO A 176 18.59 5.65 -15.50
CA PRO A 176 18.04 6.80 -14.80
C PRO A 176 16.99 7.41 -15.73
N MET A 177 15.71 7.40 -15.35
CA MET A 177 14.69 8.16 -16.05
C MET A 177 14.90 9.64 -15.73
N GLU A 178 15.99 10.21 -16.22
CA GLU A 178 16.05 11.64 -16.46
C GLU A 178 15.25 11.90 -17.75
N LEU A 179 14.06 12.45 -17.55
CA LEU A 179 13.35 13.32 -18.49
C LEU A 179 13.24 12.80 -19.93
N ALA A 180 12.28 11.90 -20.17
CA ALA A 180 11.50 11.98 -21.41
C ALA A 180 10.43 13.07 -21.23
N VAL A 181 10.86 14.34 -21.09
CA VAL A 181 10.00 15.48 -21.41
C VAL A 181 10.25 15.72 -22.89
N SER A 182 9.31 15.31 -23.72
CA SER A 182 9.31 15.77 -25.11
C SER A 182 9.08 17.29 -25.10
N PRO A 183 9.88 18.10 -25.81
CA PRO A 183 9.52 19.48 -26.03
C PRO A 183 8.27 19.52 -26.92
N ALA A 184 7.31 20.33 -26.51
CA ALA A 184 6.27 20.83 -27.40
C ALA A 184 6.85 21.95 -28.27
#